data_AF-D5H2U8-F1
#
_entry.id   AF-D5H2U8-F1
#
_cell.length_a   1.000
_cell.length_b   1.000
_cell.length_c   1.000
_cell.angle_alpha   90.00
_cell.angle_beta   90.00
_cell.angle_gamma   90.00
#
_symmetry.space_group_name_H-M   'P 1'
#
loop_
_entity.id
_entity.type
_entity.pdbx_description
1 polymer ?
#
loop_
_entity_poly.entity_id
_entity_poly.type
_entity_poly.pdbx_seq_one_letter_code
_entity_poly.pdbx_strand_id
1 'polypeptide(L)'
;MNIETLKKEFSARANEEKANHLAGYMRNQFLFYGLQTPERRAIYHNFLKDEKKKKEVDWKLLDQAWDEEQRELQYFACDYLLAMKKVYCF
;
A
#
# COMPACT_ATOMS: atom_id res chain seq x y z
N MET A 1 -9.79 2.00 -7.96
CA MET A 1 -10.22 1.40 -6.67
C MET A 1 -10.05 2.48 -5.63
N ASN A 2 -10.98 2.62 -4.69
CA ASN A 2 -10.89 3.70 -3.69
C ASN A 2 -9.98 3.29 -2.54
N ILE A 3 -9.34 4.28 -1.91
CA ILE A 3 -8.50 4.08 -0.73
C ILE A 3 -9.29 3.39 0.41
N GLU A 4 -10.58 3.66 0.52
CA GLU A 4 -11.46 3.04 1.53
C GLU A 4 -11.59 1.51 1.36
N THR A 5 -11.68 1.04 0.12
CA THR A 5 -11.72 -0.41 -0.16
C THR A 5 -10.39 -1.05 0.19
N LEU A 6 -9.29 -0.36 -0.11
CA LEU A 6 -7.95 -0.82 0.25
C LEU A 6 -7.83 -0.94 1.78
N LYS A 7 -8.19 0.11 2.52
CA LYS A 7 -8.18 0.11 3.99
C LYS A 7 -8.99 -1.04 4.59
N LYS A 8 -10.18 -1.34 4.02
CA LYS A 8 -10.98 -2.50 4.45
C LYS A 8 -10.26 -3.82 4.23
N GLU A 9 -9.66 -4.03 3.05
CA GLU A 9 -8.93 -5.27 2.74
C GLU A 9 -7.69 -5.46 3.63
N PHE A 10 -7.01 -4.35 3.97
CA PHE A 10 -5.86 -4.35 4.88
C PHE A 10 -6.30 -4.62 6.32
N SER A 11 -7.35 -3.93 6.80
CA SER A 11 -7.91 -4.14 8.12
C SER A 11 -8.48 -5.56 8.31
N ALA A 12 -9.09 -6.14 7.28
CA ALA A 12 -9.64 -7.50 7.33
C ALA A 12 -8.55 -8.59 7.47
N ARG A 13 -7.33 -8.28 7.04
CA ARG A 13 -6.17 -9.17 7.14
C ARG A 13 -5.16 -8.69 8.20
N ALA A 14 -5.51 -7.63 8.94
CA ALA A 14 -4.63 -7.07 9.95
C ALA A 14 -4.33 -8.11 11.03
N ASN A 15 -3.09 -8.07 11.51
CA ASN A 15 -2.60 -8.96 12.55
C ASN A 15 -1.86 -8.11 13.58
N GLU A 16 -2.51 -7.89 14.72
CA GLU A 16 -2.01 -7.02 15.79
C GLU A 16 -0.70 -7.54 16.42
N GLU A 17 -0.49 -8.85 16.50
CA GLU A 17 0.76 -9.42 17.01
C GLU A 17 1.94 -9.06 16.10
N LYS A 18 1.77 -9.26 14.77
CA LYS A 18 2.78 -8.86 13.78
C LYS A 18 2.95 -7.34 13.74
N ALA A 19 1.86 -6.58 13.86
CA ALA A 19 1.88 -5.12 13.87
C ALA A 19 2.73 -4.59 15.02
N ASN A 20 2.52 -5.09 16.24
CA ASN A 20 3.31 -4.68 17.41
C ASN A 20 4.79 -5.03 17.26
N HIS A 21 5.11 -6.19 16.69
CA HIS A 21 6.50 -6.57 16.41
C HIS A 21 7.15 -5.62 15.36
N LEU A 22 6.43 -5.26 14.31
CA LEU A 22 6.91 -4.33 13.27
C LEU A 22 7.02 -2.89 13.76
N ALA A 23 6.05 -2.44 14.57
CA ALA A 23 6.08 -1.15 15.23
C ALA A 23 7.30 -1.07 16.16
N GLY A 24 7.55 -2.10 16.97
CA GLY A 24 8.72 -2.19 17.84
C GLY A 24 10.03 -2.09 17.08
N TYR A 25 10.14 -2.76 15.92
CA TYR A 25 11.30 -2.64 15.03
C TYR A 25 11.51 -1.20 14.53
N MET A 26 10.43 -0.48 14.23
CA MET A 26 10.43 0.92 13.81
C MET A 26 10.37 1.91 14.98
N ARG A 27 10.71 1.47 16.20
CA ARG A 27 10.72 2.29 17.43
C ARG A 27 9.37 2.97 17.73
N ASN A 28 8.27 2.31 17.38
CA ASN A 28 6.89 2.78 17.53
C ASN A 28 6.62 4.15 16.90
N GLN A 29 7.37 4.52 15.86
CA GLN A 29 7.17 5.79 15.15
C GLN A 29 6.04 5.71 14.11
N PHE A 30 5.61 4.51 13.75
CA PHE A 30 4.62 4.27 12.71
C PHE A 30 3.63 3.17 13.12
N LEU A 31 2.39 3.33 12.65
CA LEU A 31 1.35 2.32 12.79
C LEU A 31 1.46 1.29 11.65
N PHE A 32 1.18 0.04 11.99
CA PHE A 32 1.16 -1.09 11.06
C PHE A 32 -0.15 -1.86 11.25
N TYR A 33 -0.71 -2.36 10.16
CA TYR A 33 -1.72 -3.41 10.15
C TYR A 33 -1.11 -4.79 10.42
N GLY A 34 0.21 -4.95 10.27
CA GLY A 34 0.89 -6.21 10.53
C GLY A 34 1.02 -7.13 9.30
N LEU A 35 0.80 -6.61 8.10
CA LEU A 35 0.96 -7.38 6.87
C LEU A 35 2.41 -7.35 6.41
N GLN A 36 2.93 -8.53 6.08
CA GLN A 36 4.24 -8.63 5.46
C GLN A 36 4.20 -8.21 3.99
N THR A 37 5.38 -7.96 3.41
CA THR A 37 5.55 -7.59 2.00
C THR A 37 4.78 -8.45 1.00
N PRO A 38 4.79 -9.80 1.08
CA PRO A 38 4.03 -10.62 0.14
C PRO A 38 2.50 -10.48 0.30
N GLU A 39 2.01 -10.36 1.54
CA GLU A 39 0.59 -10.24 1.86
C GLU A 39 0.02 -8.92 1.34
N ARG A 40 0.68 -7.80 1.64
CA ARG A 40 0.24 -6.48 1.13
C ARG A 40 0.21 -6.47 -0.40
N ARG A 41 1.27 -6.98 -1.04
CA ARG A 41 1.37 -6.96 -2.50
C ARG A 41 0.27 -7.80 -3.13
N ALA A 42 -0.08 -8.95 -2.55
CA ALA A 42 -1.17 -9.78 -3.07
C ALA A 42 -2.52 -9.03 -3.11
N ILE A 43 -2.80 -8.16 -2.13
CA ILE A 43 -4.07 -7.40 -2.06
C ILE A 43 -4.24 -6.48 -3.28
N TYR A 44 -3.20 -5.71 -3.60
CA TYR A 44 -3.27 -4.71 -4.67
C TYR A 44 -2.56 -5.12 -5.97
N HIS A 45 -1.98 -6.32 -6.07
CA HIS A 45 -1.25 -6.78 -7.26
C HIS A 45 -2.11 -6.79 -8.52
N ASN A 46 -3.32 -7.35 -8.42
CA ASN A 46 -4.25 -7.39 -9.53
C ASN A 46 -4.69 -5.97 -9.92
N PHE A 47 -4.92 -5.12 -8.92
CA PHE A 47 -5.26 -3.72 -9.12
C PHE A 47 -4.15 -2.96 -9.87
N LEU A 48 -2.89 -3.07 -9.41
CA LEU A 48 -1.74 -2.46 -10.08
C LEU A 48 -1.56 -2.95 -11.53
N LYS A 49 -1.84 -4.23 -11.79
CA LYS A 49 -1.79 -4.78 -13.16
C LYS A 49 -2.82 -4.13 -14.07
N ASP A 50 -4.05 -3.93 -13.59
CA ASP A 50 -5.10 -3.30 -14.40
C ASP A 50 -4.87 -1.80 -14.57
N GLU A 51 -4.39 -1.11 -13.54
CA GLU A 51 -3.97 0.29 -13.64
C GLU A 51 -2.82 0.47 -14.64
N LYS A 52 -1.83 -0.42 -14.62
CA LYS A 52 -0.73 -0.40 -15.59
C LYS A 52 -1.19 -0.52 -17.04
N LYS A 53 -2.30 -1.22 -17.30
CA LYS A 53 -2.90 -1.28 -18.66
C LYS A 53 -3.51 0.04 -19.07
N LYS A 54 -4.08 0.79 -18.12
CA LYS A 54 -4.66 2.13 -18.36
C LYS A 54 -3.59 3.18 -18.64
N LYS A 55 -2.34 2.95 -18.21
CA LYS A 55 -1.19 3.87 -18.38
C LYS A 55 -1.46 5.26 -17.79
N GLU A 56 -2.31 5.33 -16.78
CA GLU A 56 -2.67 6.56 -16.08
C GLU A 56 -2.32 6.40 -14.60
N VAL A 57 -1.81 7.46 -13.97
CA VAL A 57 -1.48 7.47 -12.54
C VAL A 57 -2.50 8.30 -11.81
N ASP A 58 -3.17 7.67 -10.84
CA ASP A 58 -4.07 8.35 -9.91
C ASP A 58 -3.29 9.05 -8.80
N TRP A 59 -2.82 10.27 -9.08
CA TRP A 59 -2.09 11.10 -8.11
C TRP A 59 -2.91 11.41 -6.85
N LYS A 60 -4.23 11.58 -6.99
CA LYS A 60 -5.12 11.80 -5.84
C LYS A 60 -5.13 10.60 -4.89
N LEU A 61 -5.13 9.38 -5.44
CA LEU A 61 -5.11 8.15 -4.64
C LEU A 61 -3.78 8.01 -3.90
N LEU A 62 -2.67 8.35 -4.57
CA LEU A 62 -1.34 8.33 -3.98
C LEU A 62 -1.22 9.30 -2.81
N ASP A 63 -1.73 10.52 -2.97
CA ASP A 63 -1.71 11.55 -1.94
C ASP A 63 -2.52 11.09 -0.71
N GLN A 64 -3.73 10.56 -0.92
CA GLN A 64 -4.55 9.96 0.14
C GLN A 64 -3.87 8.78 0.83
N ALA A 65 -3.22 7.90 0.08
CA ALA A 65 -2.50 6.76 0.66
C ALA A 65 -1.25 7.19 1.44
N TRP A 66 -0.67 8.35 1.10
CA TRP A 66 0.51 8.89 1.76
C TRP A 66 0.19 9.62 3.06
N ASP A 67 -0.94 10.33 3.10
CA ASP A 67 -1.43 11.06 4.29
C ASP A 67 -1.84 10.14 5.45
N GLU A 68 -2.12 8.86 5.14
CA GLU A 68 -2.51 7.89 6.15
C GLU A 68 -1.37 7.52 7.11
N GLU A 69 -1.72 7.30 8.38
CA GLU A 69 -0.75 7.01 9.45
C GLU A 69 -0.07 5.65 9.30
N GLN A 70 -0.71 4.70 8.60
CA GLN A 70 -0.17 3.35 8.46
C GLN A 70 0.90 3.28 7.37
N ARG A 71 2.08 2.79 7.74
CA ARG A 71 3.24 2.71 6.84
C ARG A 71 2.98 1.84 5.60
N GLU A 72 2.09 0.86 5.74
CA GLU A 72 1.68 -0.03 4.66
C GLU A 72 1.01 0.67 3.47
N LEU A 73 0.25 1.75 3.71
CA LEU A 73 -0.39 2.52 2.65
C LEU A 73 0.62 3.40 1.91
N GLN A 74 1.59 3.95 2.64
CA GLN A 74 2.72 4.68 2.06
C GLN A 74 3.60 3.74 1.20
N TYR A 75 3.80 2.49 1.64
CA TYR A 75 4.47 1.48 0.81
C TYR A 75 3.67 1.11 -0.43
N PHE A 76 2.34 1.03 -0.33
CA PHE A 76 1.48 0.85 -1.50
C PHE A 76 1.66 1.99 -2.51
N ALA A 77 1.70 3.25 -2.06
CA ALA A 77 1.95 4.39 -2.94
C ALA A 77 3.31 4.30 -3.67
N CYS A 78 4.37 3.87 -2.96
CA CYS A 78 5.67 3.61 -3.59
C CYS A 78 5.63 2.45 -4.60
N ASP A 79 5.05 1.31 -4.23
CA ASP A 79 4.91 0.14 -5.12
C ASP A 79 4.09 0.49 -6.37
N TYR A 80 3.07 1.35 -6.22
CA TYR A 80 2.25 1.87 -7.31
C TYR A 80 3.10 2.65 -8.32
N LEU A 81 3.87 3.62 -7.86
CA LEU A 81 4.77 4.40 -8.71
C LEU A 81 5.84 3.51 -9.38
N LEU A 82 6.38 2.52 -8.65
CA LEU A 82 7.33 1.55 -9.19
C LEU A 82 6.72 0.68 -10.29
N ALA A 83 5.48 0.21 -10.13
CA ALA A 83 4.77 -0.56 -11.13
C ALA A 83 4.50 0.27 -12.41
N MET A 84 4.26 1.57 -12.22
CA MET A 84 4.05 2.56 -13.27
C MET A 84 5.34 3.12 -13.88
N LYS A 85 6.52 2.85 -13.30
CA LYS A 85 7.81 3.33 -13.83
C LYS A 85 8.02 3.00 -15.31
N LYS A 86 7.55 1.83 -15.78
CA LYS A 86 7.60 1.44 -17.19
C LYS A 86 6.66 2.24 -18.11
N VAL A 87 5.70 2.97 -17.56
CA VAL A 87 4.79 3.85 -18.31
C VAL A 87 5.43 5.21 -18.54
N TYR A 88 6.24 5.70 -17.59
CA TYR A 88 6.85 7.04 -17.65
C TYR A 88 8.32 7.07 -18.10
N CYS A 89 9.03 5.95 -17.96
CA CYS A 89 10.42 5.84 -18.40
C CYS A 89 10.44 5.29 -19.84
N PHE A 90 10.60 6.20 -20.80
CA PHE A 90 10.92 5.91 -22.20
C PHE A 90 12.29 5.25 -22.35
#